data_AF-A0A7V6E7D2-F1
#
_entry.id   AF-A0A7V6E7D2-F1
#
_cell.length_a   1.000
_cell.length_b   1.000
_cell.length_c   1.000
_cell.angle_alpha   90.00
_cell.angle_beta   90.00
_cell.angle_gamma   90.00
#
_symmetry.space_group_name_H-M   'P 1'
#
loop_
_entity.id
_entity.type
_entity.pdbx_description
1 polymer ?
#
loop_
_entity_poly.entity_id
_entity_poly.type
_entity_poly.pdbx_seq_one_letter_code
_entity_poly.pdbx_strand_id
1 'polypeptide(L)'
;MVENIAKELREFLLTVRTEVQIQEFLDQTSYSADDFYRSPLSVLRDRKANCVDGAVFGAFALRFLGHKPLIMELRAWRDDDH
;
A
#
# COMPACT_ATOMS: atom_id res chain seq x y z
N MET A 1 1.24 -12.81 13.43
CA MET A 1 1.74 -12.93 12.04
C MET A 1 0.53 -12.78 11.13
N VAL A 2 0.64 -12.16 9.94
CA VAL A 2 -0.47 -12.18 8.98
C VAL A 2 -0.59 -13.60 8.46
N GLU A 3 -1.53 -14.37 9.00
CA GLU A 3 -1.78 -15.73 8.57
C GLU A 3 -2.59 -15.66 7.27
N ASN A 4 -2.08 -16.28 6.20
CA ASN A 4 -2.62 -16.30 4.84
C ASN A 4 -2.34 -15.07 3.95
N ILE A 5 -1.08 -14.93 3.50
CA ILE A 5 -0.68 -13.99 2.43
C ILE A 5 -0.65 -14.74 1.09
N ALA A 6 -1.27 -14.18 0.05
CA ALA A 6 -1.17 -14.73 -1.31
C ALA A 6 0.30 -14.87 -1.75
N LYS A 7 0.63 -15.98 -2.42
CA LYS A 7 2.02 -16.35 -2.78
C LYS A 7 2.78 -15.20 -3.47
N GLU A 8 2.18 -14.59 -4.47
CA GLU A 8 2.77 -13.48 -5.24
C GLU A 8 3.07 -12.26 -4.36
N LEU A 9 2.12 -11.85 -3.51
CA LEU A 9 2.32 -10.75 -2.57
C LEU A 9 3.43 -11.08 -1.57
N ARG A 10 3.50 -12.33 -1.10
CA ARG A 10 4.58 -12.80 -0.25
C ARG A 10 5.93 -12.76 -0.95
N GLU A 11 6.01 -13.18 -2.22
CA GLU A 11 7.23 -13.15 -3.02
C GLU A 11 7.73 -11.72 -3.22
N PHE A 12 6.83 -10.78 -3.54
CA PHE A 12 7.17 -9.35 -3.59
C PHE A 12 7.67 -8.83 -2.23
N LEU A 13 6.96 -9.11 -1.15
CA LEU A 13 7.36 -8.66 0.19
C LEU A 13 8.72 -9.23 0.62
N LEU A 14 9.07 -10.42 0.11
CA LEU A 14 10.39 -11.01 0.32
C LEU A 14 11.49 -10.35 -0.52
N THR A 15 11.23 -9.47 -1.49
CA THR A 15 12.26 -8.68 -2.18
C THR A 15 12.46 -7.30 -1.56
N VAL A 16 11.45 -6.77 -0.88
CA VAL A 16 11.52 -5.50 -0.16
C VAL A 16 12.24 -5.67 1.19
N ARG A 17 13.12 -4.72 1.52
CA ARG A 17 13.98 -4.73 2.72
C ARG A 17 13.93 -3.45 3.53
N THR A 18 13.46 -2.35 2.94
CA THR A 18 13.46 -1.02 3.55
C THR A 18 12.14 -0.30 3.27
N GLU A 19 11.83 0.69 4.09
CA GLU A 19 10.69 1.58 3.93
C GLU A 19 10.80 2.39 2.63
N VAL A 20 12.02 2.74 2.25
CA VAL A 20 12.31 3.44 0.99
C VAL A 20 11.87 2.62 -0.22
N GLN A 21 12.16 1.32 -0.25
CA GLN A 21 11.74 0.45 -1.36
C GLN A 21 10.22 0.26 -1.44
N ILE A 22 9.51 0.37 -0.30
CA ILE A 22 8.03 0.40 -0.29
C ILE A 22 7.55 1.67 -0.97
N GLN A 23 8.14 2.82 -0.60
CA GLN A 23 7.78 4.10 -1.20
C GLN A 23 8.13 4.15 -2.69
N GLU A 24 9.29 3.67 -3.11
CA GLU A 24 9.68 3.59 -4.53
C GLU A 24 8.69 2.76 -5.36
N PHE A 25 8.15 1.67 -4.80
CA PHE A 25 7.09 0.90 -5.44
C PHE A 25 5.79 1.72 -5.59
N LEU A 26 5.39 2.46 -4.55
CA LEU A 26 4.19 3.30 -4.57
C LEU A 26 4.35 4.50 -5.51
N ASP A 27 5.55 5.09 -5.58
CA ASP A 27 5.85 6.21 -6.48
C ASP A 27 5.76 5.81 -7.96
N GLN A 28 6.00 4.53 -8.27
CA GLN A 28 5.85 3.98 -9.63
C GLN A 28 4.43 3.46 -9.91
N THR A 29 3.54 3.48 -8.93
CA THR A 29 2.15 3.02 -9.04
C THR A 29 1.28 4.14 -9.62
N SER A 30 0.45 3.82 -10.63
CA SER A 30 -0.43 4.83 -11.24
C SER A 30 -1.56 5.23 -10.29
N TYR A 31 -1.95 6.50 -10.29
CA TYR A 31 -3.05 6.95 -9.45
C TYR A 31 -4.41 6.34 -9.89
N SER A 32 -5.20 5.87 -8.93
CA SER A 32 -6.54 5.33 -9.17
C SER A 32 -7.62 6.38 -8.99
N ALA A 33 -8.44 6.58 -10.02
CA ALA A 33 -9.69 7.35 -9.95
C ALA A 33 -10.93 6.41 -9.98
N ASP A 34 -10.72 5.12 -9.76
CA ASP A 34 -11.79 4.13 -9.75
C ASP A 34 -12.68 4.32 -8.50
N ASP A 35 -13.96 3.97 -8.60
CA ASP A 35 -14.97 4.12 -7.53
C ASP A 35 -14.92 3.01 -6.48
N PHE A 36 -13.85 2.22 -6.47
CA PHE A 36 -13.61 1.13 -5.55
C PHE A 36 -12.16 1.10 -5.04
N TYR A 37 -11.98 0.50 -3.87
CA TYR A 37 -10.67 0.33 -3.24
C TYR A 37 -10.01 -0.99 -3.65
N ARG A 38 -8.67 -0.99 -3.63
CA ARG A 38 -7.81 -2.13 -3.93
C ARG A 38 -7.21 -2.71 -2.66
N SER A 39 -7.22 -4.03 -2.57
CA SER A 39 -6.43 -4.75 -1.57
C SER A 39 -4.93 -4.64 -1.89
N PRO A 40 -4.01 -4.91 -0.93
CA PRO A 40 -2.58 -4.92 -1.21
C PRO A 40 -2.17 -5.85 -2.38
N LEU A 41 -2.85 -6.99 -2.52
CA LEU A 41 -2.61 -7.89 -3.65
C LEU A 41 -3.06 -7.27 -4.99
N SER A 42 -4.19 -6.57 -4.99
CA SER A 42 -4.70 -5.87 -6.17
C SER A 42 -3.78 -4.71 -6.56
N VAL A 43 -3.29 -3.92 -5.60
CA VAL A 43 -2.28 -2.87 -5.86
C VAL A 43 -1.04 -3.45 -6.53
N LEU A 44 -0.53 -4.59 -6.03
CA LEU A 44 0.62 -5.28 -6.62
C LEU A 44 0.38 -5.70 -8.08
N ARG A 45 -0.79 -6.26 -8.37
CA ARG A 45 -1.16 -6.80 -9.69
C ARG A 45 -1.47 -5.71 -10.70
N ASP A 46 -2.29 -4.75 -10.29
CA ASP A 46 -2.85 -3.75 -11.17
C ASP A 46 -1.89 -2.57 -11.37
N ARG A 47 -0.88 -2.44 -10.49
CA ARG A 47 0.06 -1.31 -10.44
C ARG A 47 -0.68 0.04 -10.45
N LYS A 48 -1.80 0.06 -9.71
CA LYS A 48 -2.68 1.22 -9.56
C LYS A 48 -3.15 1.34 -8.10
N ALA A 49 -3.23 2.56 -7.58
CA ALA A 49 -3.66 2.84 -6.20
C ALA A 49 -4.13 4.28 -6.06
N ASN A 50 -5.16 4.54 -5.25
CA ASN A 50 -5.39 5.88 -4.69
C ASN A 50 -4.67 6.04 -3.33
N CYS A 51 -4.87 7.16 -2.63
CA CYS A 51 -4.25 7.43 -1.33
C CYS A 51 -4.53 6.32 -0.29
N VAL A 52 -5.78 5.86 -0.19
CA VAL A 52 -6.19 4.83 0.77
C VAL A 52 -5.59 3.47 0.41
N ASP A 53 -5.64 3.08 -0.87
CA ASP A 53 -5.06 1.83 -1.36
C ASP A 53 -3.56 1.77 -1.07
N GLY A 54 -2.85 2.88 -1.36
CA GLY A 54 -1.43 3.04 -1.12
C GLY A 54 -1.10 3.00 0.37
N ALA A 55 -1.89 3.67 1.21
CA ALA A 55 -1.72 3.63 2.67
C ALA A 55 -1.89 2.22 3.24
N VAL A 56 -2.91 1.48 2.79
CA VAL A 56 -3.16 0.10 3.22
C VAL A 56 -2.05 -0.83 2.71
N PHE A 57 -1.59 -0.68 1.47
CA PHE A 57 -0.45 -1.44 0.94
C PHE A 57 0.83 -1.16 1.72
N GLY A 58 1.17 0.12 1.94
CA GLY A 58 2.35 0.55 2.68
C GLY A 58 2.32 0.04 4.13
N ALA A 59 1.19 0.17 4.82
CA ALA A 59 1.02 -0.38 6.17
C ALA A 59 1.16 -1.91 6.19
N PHE A 60 0.65 -2.61 5.18
CA PHE A 60 0.84 -4.06 5.08
C PHE A 60 2.31 -4.45 4.93
N ALA A 61 3.03 -3.78 4.03
CA ALA A 61 4.45 -4.02 3.79
C ALA A 61 5.34 -3.63 4.98
N LEU A 62 5.07 -2.49 5.62
CA LEU A 62 5.75 -2.08 6.86
C LEU A 62 5.51 -3.09 7.99
N ARG A 63 4.28 -3.59 8.13
CA ARG A 63 3.99 -4.63 9.12
C ARG A 63 4.72 -5.93 8.83
N PHE A 64 4.90 -6.28 7.55
CA PHE A 64 5.72 -7.43 7.15
C PHE A 64 7.20 -7.26 7.53
N LEU A 65 7.74 -6.04 7.43
CA LEU A 65 9.09 -5.69 7.89
C LEU A 65 9.22 -5.62 9.43
N GLY A 66 8.13 -5.81 10.18
CA GLY A 66 8.13 -5.83 11.65
C GLY A 66 7.75 -4.51 12.31
N HIS A 67 7.41 -3.47 11.55
CA HIS A 67 6.91 -2.22 12.11
C HIS A 67 5.47 -2.36 12.63
N LYS A 68 5.04 -1.37 13.42
CA LYS A 68 3.65 -1.19 13.88
C LYS A 68 3.05 0.05 13.22
N PRO A 69 2.75 0.00 11.92
CA PRO A 69 2.30 1.19 11.17
C PRO A 69 0.91 1.63 11.63
N LEU A 70 0.67 2.93 11.50
CA LEU A 70 -0.63 3.57 11.68
C LEU A 70 -1.04 4.20 10.34
N ILE A 71 -2.34 4.22 10.07
CA ILE A 71 -2.90 4.96 8.93
C ILE A 71 -3.44 6.28 9.46
N MET A 72 -3.14 7.36 8.75
CA MET A 72 -3.59 8.71 9.07
C MET A 72 -4.52 9.19 7.95
N GLU A 73 -5.64 9.78 8.35
CA GLU A 73 -6.57 10.49 7.47
C GLU A 73 -6.38 11.99 7.74
N LEU A 74 -6.08 12.75 6.69
CA LEU A 74 -6.01 14.19 6.69
C LEU A 74 -7.26 14.74 6.00
N ARG A 75 -8.09 15.45 6.77
CA ARG A 75 -9.27 16.12 6.23
C ARG A 75 -8.97 17.57 5.97
N ALA A 76 -9.41 18.04 4.82
CA ALA A 76 -9.20 19.41 4.40
C ALA A 76 -10.54 20.17 4.33
N TRP A 77 -10.43 21.50 4.35
CA TRP A 77 -11.56 22.38 4.09
C TRP A 77 -11.36 23.06 2.75
N ARG A 78 -12.25 22.77 1.79
CA ARG A 78 -12.18 23.23 0.39
C ARG A 78 -10.93 22.75 -0.37
N ASP A 79 -10.48 21.55 -0.06
CA ASP A 79 -9.42 20.84 -0.77
C ASP A 79 -9.73 19.34 -0.77
N ASP A 80 -8.89 18.53 -1.41
CA ASP A 80 -9.00 17.08 -1.38
C ASP A 80 -8.58 16.50 -0.02
N ASP A 81 -9.37 15.55 0.49
CA ASP A 81 -8.98 14.74 1.65
C ASP A 81 -7.88 13.73 1.24
N HIS A 82 -7.02 13.37 2.19
CA HIS A 82 -5.87 12.50 1.95
C HIS A 82 -5.76 11.37 2.98
#